data_AF-M2UB16-F1
#
_entry.id   AF-M2UB16-F1
#
_cell.length_a   1.000
_cell.length_b   1.000
_cell.length_c   1.000
_cell.angle_alpha   90.00
_cell.angle_beta   90.00
_cell.angle_gamma   90.00
#
_symmetry.space_group_name_H-M   'P 1'
#
loop_
_entity.id
_entity.type
_entity.pdbx_description
1 polymer ?
#
loop_
_entity_poly.entity_id
_entity_poly.type
_entity_poly.pdbx_seq_one_letter_code
_entity_poly.pdbx_strand_id
1 'polypeptide(L)'
;MDALGSALNTVDFVLLRTSLNGMKARIWIYLDPISDGSWLLMVASTKPREALQSIRELTTAVFNYLNHPYFQPKLRGINRVLREEFQRASDAYNFGHPSAGINIRDCWDIWFREYLEDMASNTRTWVRGAIADMRWAWSPLNNPNDQTYQERALQVNQHLDHLETLGLTNAKISIDNTNLI
;
A
#
# COMPACT_ATOMS: atom_id res chain seq x y z
N MET A 1 20.04 11.18 14.45
CA MET A 1 20.99 10.74 13.41
C MET A 1 20.16 10.37 12.21
N ASP A 2 20.39 11.05 11.09
CA ASP A 2 19.66 10.86 9.84
C ASP A 2 19.90 9.44 9.30
N ALA A 3 18.79 8.75 9.06
CA ALA A 3 18.80 7.34 8.67
C ALA A 3 18.25 7.11 7.26
N LEU A 4 18.40 8.12 6.40
CA LEU A 4 18.10 8.00 4.98
C LEU A 4 19.07 6.97 4.36
N GLY A 5 18.53 5.84 3.88
CA GLY A 5 19.29 4.78 3.21
C GLY A 5 19.78 3.62 4.09
N SER A 6 19.42 3.57 5.38
CA SER A 6 19.82 2.45 6.25
C SER A 6 18.86 1.26 6.15
N ALA A 7 19.39 0.10 5.75
CA ALA A 7 18.68 -1.19 5.79
C ALA A 7 18.53 -1.77 7.22
N LEU A 8 19.14 -1.13 8.22
CA LEU A 8 19.22 -1.61 9.61
C LEU A 8 18.67 -0.60 10.62
N ASN A 9 18.03 0.49 10.18
CA ASN A 9 17.43 1.44 11.11
C ASN A 9 16.13 0.90 11.71
N THR A 10 16.27 0.12 12.78
CA THR A 10 15.16 -0.41 13.58
C THR A 10 14.48 0.66 14.44
N VAL A 11 15.05 1.86 14.55
CA VAL A 11 14.46 2.98 15.29
C VAL A 11 13.27 3.56 14.52
N ASP A 12 13.32 3.61 13.19
CA ASP A 12 12.23 4.15 12.36
C ASP A 12 11.53 3.11 11.46
N PHE A 13 12.21 2.01 11.09
CA PHE A 13 11.62 0.92 10.31
C PHE A 13 11.16 -0.23 11.19
N VAL A 14 9.85 -0.45 11.21
CA VAL A 14 9.27 -1.65 11.81
C VAL A 14 9.10 -2.68 10.69
N LEU A 15 9.81 -3.78 10.83
CA LEU A 15 9.78 -4.89 9.88
C LEU A 15 8.56 -5.78 10.17
N LEU A 16 7.72 -5.97 9.15
CA LEU A 16 6.71 -7.04 9.14
C LEU A 16 7.35 -8.34 8.63
N ARG A 17 6.56 -9.41 8.47
CA ARG A 17 7.01 -10.64 7.77
C ARG A 17 7.54 -10.27 6.37
N THR A 18 8.55 -10.99 5.87
CA THR A 18 9.26 -10.66 4.61
C THR A 18 8.33 -10.39 3.42
N SER A 19 7.25 -11.17 3.27
CA SER A 19 6.25 -10.96 2.21
C SER A 19 5.53 -9.61 2.34
N LEU A 20 5.14 -9.23 3.55
CA LEU A 20 4.49 -7.95 3.85
C LEU A 20 5.43 -6.76 3.64
N ASN A 21 6.71 -6.91 4.00
CA ASN A 21 7.71 -5.88 3.72
C ASN A 21 7.93 -5.71 2.22
N GLY A 22 7.89 -6.79 1.44
CA GLY A 22 7.96 -6.75 -0.02
C GLY A 22 6.77 -5.97 -0.62
N MET A 23 5.55 -6.32 -0.23
CA MET A 23 4.34 -5.60 -0.66
C MET A 23 4.40 -4.12 -0.27
N LYS A 24 4.77 -3.83 0.99
CA LYS A 24 4.96 -2.48 1.50
C LYS A 24 5.95 -1.70 0.63
N ALA A 25 7.15 -2.24 0.40
CA ALA A 25 8.17 -1.57 -0.39
C ALA A 25 7.69 -1.22 -1.80
N ARG A 26 6.93 -2.12 -2.44
CA ARG A 26 6.39 -1.93 -3.79
C ARG A 26 5.33 -0.82 -3.85
N ILE A 27 4.38 -0.80 -2.91
CA ILE A 27 3.37 0.28 -2.89
C ILE A 27 4.00 1.65 -2.63
N TRP A 28 5.06 1.72 -1.79
CA TRP A 28 5.86 2.92 -1.53
C TRP A 28 6.68 3.41 -2.74
N ILE A 29 6.60 2.74 -3.90
CA ILE A 29 7.19 3.21 -5.16
C ILE A 29 6.19 3.11 -6.32
N TYR A 30 4.89 3.10 -6.02
CA TYR A 30 3.79 2.98 -6.99
C TYR A 30 3.85 1.74 -7.89
N LEU A 31 4.46 0.66 -7.40
CA LEU A 31 4.36 -0.64 -8.05
C LEU A 31 3.21 -1.45 -7.46
N ASP A 32 2.68 -2.35 -8.28
CA ASP A 32 1.73 -3.34 -7.84
C ASP A 32 2.29 -4.15 -6.65
N PRO A 33 1.51 -4.35 -5.58
CA PRO A 33 1.95 -5.04 -4.36
C PRO A 33 2.58 -6.41 -4.61
N ILE A 34 2.12 -7.09 -5.66
CA ILE A 34 2.68 -8.33 -6.20
C ILE A 34 3.02 -8.08 -7.66
N SER A 35 4.17 -8.55 -8.12
CA SER A 35 4.52 -8.47 -9.55
C SER A 35 3.55 -9.29 -10.40
N ASP A 36 3.20 -8.80 -11.58
CA ASP A 36 2.27 -9.43 -12.52
C ASP A 36 2.56 -10.91 -12.75
N GLY A 37 3.83 -11.28 -13.01
CA GLY A 37 4.21 -12.68 -13.23
C GLY A 37 3.93 -13.58 -12.02
N SER A 38 4.20 -13.09 -10.82
CA SER A 38 3.88 -13.82 -9.57
C SER A 38 2.37 -13.90 -9.34
N TRP A 39 1.64 -12.82 -9.63
CA TRP A 39 0.19 -12.79 -9.50
C TRP A 39 -0.50 -13.77 -10.45
N LEU A 40 -0.11 -13.79 -11.73
CA LEU A 40 -0.61 -14.72 -12.74
C LEU A 40 -0.41 -16.18 -12.33
N LEU A 41 0.76 -16.53 -11.76
CA LEU A 41 1.02 -17.87 -11.24
C LEU A 41 0.10 -18.23 -10.06
N MET A 42 -0.18 -17.28 -9.17
CA MET A 42 -1.10 -17.50 -8.04
C MET A 42 -2.55 -17.69 -8.51
N VAL A 43 -2.99 -16.89 -9.49
CA VAL A 43 -4.35 -16.97 -10.05
C VAL A 43 -4.57 -18.28 -10.81
N ALA A 44 -3.57 -18.74 -11.57
CA ALA A 44 -3.63 -19.99 -12.32
C ALA A 44 -3.46 -21.26 -11.45
N SER A 45 -3.07 -21.10 -10.19
CA SER A 45 -2.85 -22.21 -9.26
C SER A 45 -4.16 -22.93 -8.91
N THR A 46 -4.12 -24.25 -8.79
CA THR A 46 -5.23 -25.05 -8.24
C THR A 46 -5.44 -24.86 -6.73
N LYS A 47 -4.55 -24.10 -6.08
CA LYS A 47 -4.60 -23.74 -4.66
C LYS A 47 -4.86 -22.23 -4.50
N PRO A 48 -6.12 -21.79 -4.44
CA PRO A 48 -6.47 -20.36 -4.44
C PRO A 48 -6.10 -19.61 -3.16
N ARG A 49 -5.76 -20.35 -2.10
CA ARG A 49 -5.51 -19.79 -0.76
C ARG A 49 -4.44 -18.71 -0.77
N GLU A 50 -3.37 -18.90 -1.54
CA GLU A 50 -2.25 -17.95 -1.57
C GLU A 50 -2.65 -16.60 -2.18
N ALA A 51 -3.39 -16.62 -3.28
CA ALA A 51 -3.94 -15.41 -3.90
C ALA A 51 -4.90 -14.68 -2.96
N LEU A 52 -5.85 -15.41 -2.36
CA LEU A 52 -6.82 -14.85 -1.42
C LEU A 52 -6.16 -14.27 -0.16
N GLN A 53 -5.18 -14.98 0.38
CA GLN A 53 -4.41 -14.51 1.53
C GLN A 53 -3.62 -13.25 1.20
N SER A 54 -3.06 -13.15 -0.01
CA SER A 54 -2.33 -11.96 -0.46
C SER A 54 -3.22 -10.72 -0.54
N ILE A 55 -4.42 -10.85 -1.12
CA ILE A 55 -5.41 -9.76 -1.16
C ILE A 55 -5.75 -9.29 0.26
N ARG A 56 -5.99 -10.23 1.18
CA ARG A 56 -6.30 -9.93 2.58
C ARG A 56 -5.12 -9.29 3.32
N GLU A 57 -3.92 -9.84 3.18
CA GLU A 57 -2.71 -9.38 3.86
C GLU A 57 -2.32 -7.96 3.44
N LEU A 58 -2.42 -7.65 2.15
CA LEU A 58 -2.20 -6.29 1.65
C LEU A 58 -3.14 -5.29 2.32
N THR A 59 -4.43 -5.59 2.32
CA THR A 59 -5.47 -4.66 2.78
C THR A 59 -5.50 -4.53 4.30
N THR A 60 -5.31 -5.63 5.03
CA THR A 60 -5.41 -5.64 6.50
C THR A 60 -4.07 -5.53 7.21
N ALA A 61 -2.97 -6.06 6.70
CA ALA A 61 -1.71 -6.01 7.43
C ALA A 61 -0.91 -4.75 7.07
N VAL A 62 -0.82 -4.38 5.79
CA VAL A 62 -0.01 -3.22 5.37
C VAL A 62 -0.66 -1.90 5.78
N PHE A 63 -1.93 -1.66 5.44
CA PHE A 63 -2.58 -0.38 5.77
C PHE A 63 -2.93 -0.22 7.25
N ASN A 64 -3.29 -1.29 7.98
CA ASN A 64 -3.40 -1.18 9.44
C ASN A 64 -2.05 -0.91 10.09
N TYR A 65 -0.96 -1.47 9.56
CA TYR A 65 0.38 -1.15 10.04
C TYR A 65 0.75 0.32 9.80
N LEU A 66 0.47 0.87 8.61
CA LEU A 66 0.72 2.28 8.30
C LEU A 66 -0.11 3.23 9.18
N ASN A 67 -1.24 2.78 9.70
CA ASN A 67 -2.07 3.53 10.64
C ASN A 67 -1.81 3.18 12.11
N HIS A 68 -0.88 2.27 12.39
CA HIS A 68 -0.68 1.77 13.74
C HIS A 68 -0.08 2.89 14.64
N PRO A 69 -0.53 3.03 15.90
CA PRO A 69 -0.03 4.03 16.84
C PRO A 69 1.49 3.98 17.09
N TYR A 70 2.13 2.85 16.77
CA TYR A 70 3.58 2.69 16.84
C TYR A 70 4.33 3.25 15.61
N PHE A 71 3.73 3.19 14.42
CA PHE A 71 4.35 3.65 13.18
C PHE A 71 4.11 5.15 12.93
N GLN A 72 2.88 5.61 13.17
CA GLN A 72 2.47 6.99 12.93
C GLN A 72 3.37 8.06 13.57
N PRO A 73 3.84 7.91 14.84
CA PRO A 73 4.81 8.86 15.42
C PRO A 73 6.16 8.89 14.70
N LYS A 74 6.62 7.75 14.15
CA LYS A 74 7.90 7.66 13.42
C LYS A 74 7.78 8.37 12.08
N LEU A 75 6.70 8.12 11.34
CA LEU A 75 6.42 8.81 10.08
C LEU A 75 6.33 10.33 10.28
N ARG A 76 5.63 10.79 11.34
CA ARG A 76 5.61 12.20 11.73
C ARG A 76 7.00 12.74 12.06
N GLY A 77 7.81 11.99 12.80
CA GLY A 77 9.17 12.37 13.17
C GLY A 77 10.05 12.60 11.95
N ILE A 78 10.03 11.66 11.00
CA ILE A 78 10.78 11.75 9.74
C ILE A 78 10.27 12.94 8.92
N ASN A 79 8.94 13.07 8.75
CA ASN A 79 8.37 14.15 7.96
C ASN A 79 8.71 15.53 8.54
N ARG A 80 8.70 15.68 9.88
CA ARG A 80 9.11 16.92 10.54
C ARG A 80 10.55 17.30 10.19
N VAL A 81 11.49 16.36 10.24
CA VAL A 81 12.90 16.63 9.90
C VAL A 81 13.04 17.06 8.44
N LEU A 82 12.37 16.37 7.51
CA LEU A 82 12.38 16.75 6.09
C LEU A 82 11.82 18.17 5.89
N ARG A 83 10.70 18.50 6.53
CA ARG A 83 10.10 19.85 6.47
C ARG A 83 11.03 20.93 7.00
N GLU A 84 11.75 20.65 8.09
CA GLU A 84 12.76 21.57 8.64
C GLU A 84 13.91 21.80 7.65
N GLU A 85 14.39 20.77 6.96
CA GLU A 85 15.42 20.92 5.92
C GLU A 85 14.92 21.68 4.69
N PHE A 86 13.68 21.42 4.24
CA PHE A 86 13.10 22.16 3.12
C PHE A 86 12.87 23.64 3.46
N GLN A 87 12.53 23.95 4.72
CA GLN A 87 12.47 25.33 5.19
C GLN A 87 13.86 25.96 5.16
N ARG A 88 14.89 25.31 5.72
CA ARG A 88 16.28 25.81 5.69
C ARG A 88 16.76 26.09 4.27
N ALA A 89 16.48 25.20 3.32
CA ALA A 89 16.83 25.38 1.92
C ALA A 89 16.10 26.59 1.28
N SER A 90 14.82 26.74 1.58
CA SER A 90 14.00 27.88 1.12
C SER A 90 14.56 29.21 1.65
N ASP A 91 14.84 29.27 2.96
CA ASP A 91 15.36 30.47 3.62
C ASP A 91 16.73 30.88 3.06
N ALA A 92 17.64 29.92 2.89
CA ALA A 92 18.96 30.16 2.34
C ALA A 92 18.91 30.67 0.89
N TYR A 93 18.04 30.09 0.06
CA TYR A 93 17.87 30.53 -1.32
C TYR A 93 17.27 31.94 -1.41
N ASN A 94 16.22 32.20 -0.63
CA ASN A 94 15.53 33.50 -0.61
C ASN A 94 16.41 34.61 -0.03
N PHE A 95 17.33 34.30 0.90
CA PHE A 95 18.31 35.26 1.39
C PHE A 95 19.20 35.80 0.26
N GLY A 96 19.64 34.93 -0.65
CA GLY A 96 20.41 35.32 -1.84
C GLY A 96 19.55 35.89 -2.99
N HIS A 97 18.24 35.60 -2.98
CA HIS A 97 17.30 35.98 -4.04
C HIS A 97 15.98 36.50 -3.44
N PRO A 98 15.95 37.73 -2.90
CA PRO A 98 14.79 38.22 -2.13
C PRO A 98 13.45 38.28 -2.88
N SER A 99 13.48 38.31 -4.22
CA SER A 99 12.29 38.31 -5.07
C SER A 99 11.81 36.92 -5.49
N ALA A 100 12.54 35.86 -5.16
CA ALA A 100 12.19 34.51 -5.61
C ALA A 100 10.98 33.92 -4.87
N GLY A 101 10.88 34.18 -3.55
CA GLY A 101 9.74 33.75 -2.74
C GLY A 101 9.50 32.24 -2.74
N ILE A 102 10.55 31.42 -2.87
CA ILE A 102 10.43 29.97 -2.94
C ILE A 102 10.02 29.42 -1.58
N ASN A 103 9.06 28.49 -1.55
CA ASN A 103 8.70 27.73 -0.36
C ASN A 103 8.63 26.23 -0.68
N ILE A 104 9.78 25.55 -0.57
CA ILE A 104 9.91 24.12 -0.84
C ILE A 104 9.10 23.30 0.18
N ARG A 105 8.99 23.78 1.42
CA ARG A 105 8.23 23.09 2.47
C ARG A 105 6.76 22.97 2.10
N ASP A 106 6.14 24.04 1.60
CA ASP A 106 4.73 23.99 1.16
C ASP A 106 4.56 23.06 -0.05
N CYS A 107 5.49 23.09 -1.00
CA CYS A 107 5.48 22.15 -2.13
C CYS A 107 5.57 20.70 -1.67
N TRP A 108 6.44 20.42 -0.68
CA TRP A 108 6.56 19.10 -0.08
C TRP A 108 5.28 18.68 0.66
N ASP A 109 4.68 19.58 1.44
CA ASP A 109 3.47 19.28 2.21
C ASP A 109 2.28 18.94 1.28
N ILE A 110 2.17 19.61 0.12
CA ILE A 110 1.19 19.28 -0.93
C ILE A 110 1.53 17.93 -1.55
N TRP A 111 2.75 17.77 -2.07
CA TRP A 111 3.18 16.56 -2.75
C TRP A 111 3.04 15.32 -1.86
N PHE A 112 3.48 15.38 -0.61
CA PHE A 112 3.47 14.24 0.30
C PHE A 112 2.05 13.80 0.66
N ARG A 113 1.11 14.76 0.78
CA ARG A 113 -0.31 14.46 0.99
C ARG A 113 -0.90 13.72 -0.21
N GLU A 114 -0.69 14.26 -1.40
CA GLU A 114 -1.16 13.66 -2.66
C GLU A 114 -0.53 12.28 -2.84
N TYR A 115 0.77 12.16 -2.55
CA TYR A 115 1.52 10.92 -2.65
C TYR A 115 0.93 9.78 -1.81
N LEU A 116 0.57 10.06 -0.56
CA LEU A 116 -0.04 9.06 0.31
C LEU A 116 -1.45 8.64 -0.16
N GLU A 117 -2.23 9.57 -0.70
CA GLU A 117 -3.55 9.25 -1.26
C GLU A 117 -3.43 8.46 -2.56
N ASP A 118 -2.50 8.83 -3.44
CA ASP A 118 -2.20 8.10 -4.68
C ASP A 118 -1.76 6.67 -4.37
N MET A 119 -0.92 6.47 -3.35
CA MET A 119 -0.50 5.13 -2.92
C MET A 119 -1.70 4.28 -2.47
N ALA A 120 -2.61 4.87 -1.69
CA ALA A 120 -3.84 4.22 -1.26
C ALA A 120 -4.76 3.93 -2.47
N SER A 121 -4.93 4.90 -3.37
CA SER A 121 -5.75 4.79 -4.57
C SER A 121 -5.26 3.69 -5.52
N ASN A 122 -3.95 3.65 -5.80
CA ASN A 122 -3.33 2.61 -6.61
C ASN A 122 -3.54 1.21 -6.00
N THR A 123 -3.40 1.10 -4.68
CA THR A 123 -3.66 -0.16 -3.98
C THR A 123 -5.14 -0.57 -4.09
N ARG A 124 -6.09 0.36 -3.94
CA ARG A 124 -7.53 0.07 -4.13
C ARG A 124 -7.79 -0.45 -5.55
N THR A 125 -7.21 0.19 -6.55
CA THR A 125 -7.32 -0.23 -7.96
C THR A 125 -6.78 -1.63 -8.16
N TRP A 126 -5.58 -1.92 -7.65
CA TRP A 126 -4.99 -3.25 -7.73
C TRP A 126 -5.86 -4.32 -7.05
N VAL A 127 -6.35 -4.07 -5.84
CA VAL A 127 -7.21 -5.02 -5.10
C VAL A 127 -8.48 -5.35 -5.86
N ARG A 128 -9.13 -4.34 -6.48
CA ARG A 128 -10.32 -4.57 -7.31
C ARG A 128 -9.99 -5.43 -8.53
N GLY A 129 -8.87 -5.16 -9.20
CA GLY A 129 -8.37 -5.99 -10.30
C GLY A 129 -8.10 -7.43 -9.88
N ALA A 130 -7.37 -7.61 -8.78
CA ALA A 130 -7.06 -8.92 -8.22
C ALA A 130 -8.32 -9.74 -7.85
N ILE A 131 -9.35 -9.10 -7.30
CA ILE A 131 -10.63 -9.75 -7.04
C ILE A 131 -11.30 -10.17 -8.36
N ALA A 132 -11.31 -9.29 -9.37
CA ALA A 132 -11.89 -9.60 -10.68
C ALA A 132 -11.17 -10.77 -11.37
N ASP A 133 -9.84 -10.79 -11.34
CA ASP A 133 -9.02 -11.89 -11.87
C ASP A 133 -9.36 -13.21 -11.20
N MET A 134 -9.48 -13.20 -9.86
CA MET A 134 -9.84 -14.39 -9.09
C MET A 134 -11.26 -14.87 -9.41
N ARG A 135 -12.23 -13.96 -9.58
CA ARG A 135 -13.60 -14.33 -10.00
C ARG A 135 -13.61 -14.96 -11.39
N TRP A 136 -12.82 -14.43 -12.31
CA TRP A 136 -12.72 -14.96 -13.66
C TRP A 136 -12.06 -16.36 -13.67
N ALA A 137 -10.93 -16.50 -12.99
CA ALA A 137 -10.20 -17.76 -12.92
C ALA A 137 -10.97 -18.87 -12.19
N TRP A 138 -11.71 -18.49 -11.13
CA TRP A 138 -12.56 -19.40 -10.35
C TRP A 138 -14.04 -19.26 -10.70
N SER A 139 -14.33 -18.99 -11.98
CA SER A 139 -15.70 -19.01 -12.47
C SER A 139 -16.22 -20.45 -12.51
N PRO A 140 -17.42 -20.73 -11.97
CA PRO A 140 -18.14 -21.99 -12.15
C PRO A 140 -18.22 -22.44 -13.62
N LEU A 141 -18.24 -21.50 -14.56
CA LEU A 141 -18.37 -21.78 -15.99
C LEU A 141 -17.11 -22.39 -16.61
N ASN A 142 -15.95 -22.32 -15.95
CA ASN A 142 -14.71 -22.83 -16.51
C ASN A 142 -14.66 -24.38 -16.50
N ASN A 143 -15.35 -25.03 -15.57
CA ASN A 143 -15.46 -26.49 -15.50
C ASN A 143 -16.86 -26.93 -15.00
N PRO A 144 -17.93 -26.69 -15.78
CA PRO A 144 -19.32 -26.81 -15.31
C PRO A 144 -19.71 -28.22 -14.87
N ASN A 145 -19.00 -29.24 -15.35
CA ASN A 145 -19.30 -30.65 -15.06
C ASN A 145 -18.42 -31.27 -13.97
N ASP A 146 -17.43 -30.53 -13.44
CA ASP A 146 -16.56 -31.00 -12.35
C ASP A 146 -17.11 -30.51 -11.00
N GLN A 147 -17.81 -31.39 -10.29
CA GLN A 147 -18.42 -31.07 -8.99
C GLN A 147 -17.38 -30.59 -7.94
N THR A 148 -16.18 -31.16 -7.94
CA THR A 148 -15.13 -30.74 -6.99
C THR A 148 -14.65 -29.33 -7.30
N TYR A 149 -14.50 -29.01 -8.59
CA TYR A 149 -14.19 -27.64 -9.02
C TYR A 149 -15.33 -26.68 -8.66
N GLN A 150 -16.59 -27.05 -8.91
CA GLN A 150 -17.76 -26.21 -8.59
C GLN A 150 -17.80 -25.82 -7.11
N GLU A 151 -17.60 -26.79 -6.21
CA GLU A 151 -17.58 -26.55 -4.77
C GLU A 151 -16.45 -25.59 -4.35
N ARG A 152 -15.26 -25.75 -4.95
CA ARG A 152 -14.11 -24.86 -4.68
C ARG A 152 -14.34 -23.46 -5.24
N ALA A 153 -14.83 -23.35 -6.47
CA ALA A 153 -15.18 -22.08 -7.11
C ALA A 153 -16.20 -21.31 -6.25
N LEU A 154 -17.22 -21.99 -5.71
CA LEU A 154 -18.17 -21.37 -4.79
C LEU A 154 -17.50 -20.83 -3.52
N GLN A 155 -16.63 -21.63 -2.87
CA GLN A 155 -15.91 -21.21 -1.67
C GLN A 155 -15.00 -19.99 -1.93
N VAL A 156 -14.31 -19.97 -3.07
CA VAL A 156 -13.47 -18.83 -3.48
C VAL A 156 -14.32 -17.58 -3.66
N ASN A 157 -15.43 -17.66 -4.41
CA ASN A 157 -16.30 -16.51 -4.65
C ASN A 157 -16.94 -16.00 -3.36
N GLN A 158 -17.37 -16.87 -2.45
CA GLN A 158 -17.86 -16.48 -1.13
C GLN A 158 -16.79 -15.75 -0.30
N HIS A 159 -15.53 -16.17 -0.40
CA HIS A 159 -14.43 -15.48 0.26
C HIS A 159 -14.19 -14.08 -0.34
N LEU A 160 -14.25 -13.96 -1.66
CA LEU A 160 -14.13 -12.67 -2.36
C LEU A 160 -15.27 -11.72 -1.95
N ASP A 161 -16.52 -12.21 -1.90
CA ASP A 161 -17.68 -11.45 -1.42
C ASP A 161 -17.45 -10.95 0.02
N HIS A 162 -16.88 -11.79 0.88
CA HIS A 162 -16.56 -11.42 2.26
C HIS A 162 -15.49 -10.33 2.34
N LEU A 163 -14.44 -10.42 1.51
CA LEU A 163 -13.38 -9.40 1.45
C LEU A 163 -13.95 -8.03 1.01
N GLU A 164 -14.86 -8.02 0.04
CA GLU A 164 -15.54 -6.80 -0.40
C GLU A 164 -16.45 -6.22 0.68
N THR A 165 -17.21 -7.07 1.37
CA THR A 165 -18.12 -6.68 2.47
C THR A 165 -17.37 -6.06 3.65
N LEU A 166 -16.14 -6.51 3.93
CA LEU A 166 -15.27 -5.92 4.95
C LEU A 166 -14.74 -4.52 4.58
N GLY A 167 -15.07 -4.00 3.39
CA GLY A 167 -14.62 -2.71 2.89
C GLY A 167 -13.14 -2.70 2.49
N LEU A 168 -12.55 -3.86 2.21
CA LEU A 168 -11.15 -4.01 1.84
C LEU A 168 -10.83 -3.47 0.44
N THR A 169 -11.86 -3.17 -0.38
CA THR A 169 -11.71 -2.51 -1.68
C THR A 169 -11.65 -0.99 -1.59
N ASN A 170 -12.09 -0.40 -0.46
CA ASN A 170 -12.32 1.04 -0.32
C ASN A 170 -11.88 1.58 1.05
N ALA A 171 -12.66 1.30 2.10
CA ALA A 171 -12.57 1.99 3.39
C ALA A 171 -11.34 1.61 4.23
N LYS A 172 -10.79 0.41 4.05
CA LYS A 172 -9.64 -0.08 4.83
C LYS A 172 -8.28 0.24 4.22
N ILE A 173 -8.27 0.74 2.98
CA ILE A 173 -7.06 1.18 2.29
C ILE A 173 -7.03 2.71 2.37
N SER A 174 -6.50 3.23 3.46
CA SER A 174 -6.30 4.67 3.69
C SER A 174 -5.13 4.87 4.64
N ILE A 175 -4.55 6.06 4.61
CA ILE A 175 -3.49 6.43 5.54
C ILE A 175 -3.96 7.65 6.29
N ASP A 176 -3.93 7.58 7.61
CA ASP A 176 -4.22 8.71 8.47
C ASP A 176 -3.13 9.76 8.24
N ASN A 177 -3.52 10.86 7.58
CA ASN A 177 -2.68 12.01 7.32
C ASN A 177 -2.90 13.15 8.33
N THR A 178 -3.75 12.92 9.34
CA THR A 178 -4.04 13.89 10.38
C THR A 178 -2.76 14.16 11.18
N ASN A 179 -2.32 15.41 11.18
CA ASN A 179 -1.09 15.88 11.85
C ASN A 179 0.23 15.37 11.22
N LEU A 180 0.22 14.91 9.96
CA LEU A 180 1.48 14.70 9.22
C LEU A 180 2.08 16.03 8.73
N ILE A 181 1.24 17.04 8.50
CA ILE A 181 1.56 18.36 7.94
C ILE A 181 1.21 19.44 8.98
#